data_AF-A0A2E7EPA3-F1
#
_entry.id   AF-A0A2E7EPA3-F1
#
_cell.length_a   1.000
_cell.length_b   1.000
_cell.length_c   1.000
_cell.angle_alpha   90.00
_cell.angle_beta   90.00
_cell.angle_gamma   90.00
#
_symmetry.space_group_name_H-M   'P 1'
#
loop_
_entity.id
_entity.type
_entity.pdbx_description
1 polymer ?
#
loop_
_entity_poly.entity_id
_entity_poly.type
_entity_poly.pdbx_seq_one_letter_code
_entity_poly.pdbx_strand_id
1 'polypeptide(L)'
;MRHANHLHPFAFYPAYALAVLLPVILGQLAFMVIPATVSAGGYDIALRQQLSDQGIQPLASLPPSNPAELELGRSLFFDRELSGNRDTSCASCHHPSMSSGDSRSLPAGTGGTGLGPHRTQAEGREIVPRNSPDIFHRGDPQWDSMFWDSRVNANGDQLMTPAKQDLPSNIKDVLTAQAMFPVTSRAEMRGNIGDRDINGQINELANIADDDFQGIWQAIINRLVAIPAYQDAFAKAYPDVPQEQLGFQHAAQAIATFEKKTFSQRDSAWDRYVAGDNNALSESAKRGASHFFGGNCASCHSGSLMTDRQHHNTGVPQLGPGKDPTTELDPGRSLQSGTQADEFAFRTPPLRNVMLTGPWMHNGAFTRIEDVIRHKFDPVESINNYDPNFLEESLRSSVRFDPETIEAITEKISPLMLDSEALGDEQLNDLMAFLFSLTTPSADLMLDTTPASVLSGLEVDRLPASEFAVIYDPENGGLRIIGNEELSLDALFFRISEESNGSTTSIKFEEGMAPWADHPEIILSDESDAQSFLEYRHDPSFLVKSGDIIESLLPAGLSSDAVKQLSAAYRVHGSPILWQAEVVMVPEPTSTILFLTGLCGWLFRKRGAP
;
A
#
# COMPACT_ATOMS: atom_id res chain seq x y z
N MET A 1 -65.21 -80.02 -3.80
CA MET A 1 -66.38 -80.58 -3.08
C MET A 1 -66.48 -79.88 -1.73
N ARG A 2 -67.70 -79.61 -1.25
CA ARG A 2 -68.15 -79.31 0.15
C ARG A 2 -67.20 -78.60 1.14
N HIS A 3 -67.69 -77.43 1.61
CA HIS A 3 -67.84 -76.98 3.01
C HIS A 3 -66.72 -77.29 4.04
N ALA A 4 -66.03 -76.33 4.69
CA ALA A 4 -66.45 -75.14 5.47
C ALA A 4 -66.46 -75.37 7.00
N ASN A 5 -66.27 -74.27 7.75
CA ASN A 5 -66.43 -74.09 9.21
C ASN A 5 -65.23 -74.52 10.11
N HIS A 6 -64.90 -73.90 11.27
CA HIS A 6 -65.60 -72.90 12.11
C HIS A 6 -64.66 -71.86 12.80
N LEU A 7 -65.15 -70.60 12.90
CA LEU A 7 -65.17 -69.67 14.06
C LEU A 7 -63.89 -69.10 14.75
N HIS A 8 -63.81 -67.77 14.70
CA HIS A 8 -63.21 -66.78 15.65
C HIS A 8 -63.89 -66.83 17.06
N PRO A 9 -63.46 -66.12 18.17
CA PRO A 9 -62.97 -64.72 18.18
C PRO A 9 -62.08 -64.19 19.36
N PHE A 10 -61.84 -62.86 19.31
CA PHE A 10 -61.41 -61.90 20.35
C PHE A 10 -60.04 -62.06 21.06
N ALA A 11 -59.16 -61.10 20.79
CA ALA A 11 -58.10 -60.66 21.69
C ALA A 11 -58.44 -59.26 22.24
N PHE A 12 -58.25 -59.05 23.54
CA PHE A 12 -58.36 -57.74 24.19
C PHE A 12 -56.96 -57.26 24.65
N TYR A 13 -56.71 -55.96 24.47
CA TYR A 13 -55.54 -55.16 24.86
C TYR A 13 -55.45 -54.93 26.40
N PRO A 14 -54.48 -54.17 26.96
CA PRO A 14 -53.11 -53.80 26.53
C PRO A 14 -52.04 -54.00 27.66
N ALA A 15 -50.75 -53.71 27.41
CA ALA A 15 -49.90 -52.87 28.30
C ALA A 15 -48.41 -52.79 27.87
N TYR A 16 -47.92 -51.55 27.70
CA TYR A 16 -46.56 -51.04 27.95
C TYR A 16 -45.36 -52.02 28.01
N ALA A 17 -44.58 -52.04 26.92
CA ALA A 17 -43.16 -52.37 26.94
C ALA A 17 -42.33 -51.11 26.63
N LEU A 18 -42.06 -50.30 27.66
CA LEU A 18 -41.32 -49.04 27.57
C LEU A 18 -39.92 -49.26 28.15
N ALA A 19 -38.99 -49.78 27.33
CA ALA A 19 -37.68 -50.24 27.81
C ALA A 19 -36.52 -50.20 26.80
N VAL A 20 -36.57 -49.38 25.74
CA VAL A 20 -35.40 -49.02 24.92
C VAL A 20 -35.55 -47.58 24.40
N LEU A 21 -35.05 -46.58 25.14
CA LEU A 21 -34.75 -45.21 24.65
C LEU A 21 -34.17 -44.32 25.79
N LEU A 22 -32.96 -44.65 26.25
CA LEU A 22 -32.08 -43.84 27.13
C LEU A 22 -30.77 -44.64 27.22
N PRO A 23 -29.69 -44.25 26.51
CA PRO A 23 -29.05 -42.95 26.67
C PRO A 23 -28.49 -42.33 25.36
N VAL A 24 -29.17 -41.34 24.79
CA VAL A 24 -28.61 -40.53 23.67
C VAL A 24 -28.80 -39.01 23.88
N ILE A 25 -29.74 -38.59 24.74
CA ILE A 25 -30.10 -37.17 24.93
C ILE A 25 -29.53 -36.60 26.25
N LEU A 26 -28.22 -36.76 26.46
CA LEU A 26 -27.47 -36.06 27.52
C LEU A 26 -26.02 -35.71 27.10
N GLY A 27 -25.72 -35.76 25.80
CA GLY A 27 -24.37 -35.49 25.25
C GLY A 27 -24.26 -34.26 24.33
N GLN A 28 -25.34 -33.49 24.15
CA GLN A 28 -25.39 -32.36 23.20
C GLN A 28 -25.87 -31.03 23.82
N LEU A 29 -25.66 -30.84 25.13
CA LEU A 29 -25.79 -29.55 25.80
C LEU A 29 -24.54 -29.17 26.59
N ALA A 30 -23.37 -29.54 26.04
CA ALA A 30 -22.13 -28.85 26.29
C ALA A 30 -21.93 -27.75 25.22
N PHE A 31 -22.88 -26.82 25.14
CA PHE A 31 -22.57 -25.52 24.54
C PHE A 31 -21.47 -24.93 25.42
N MET A 32 -20.29 -24.79 24.83
CA MET A 32 -19.11 -24.32 25.52
C MET A 32 -19.31 -22.84 25.81
N VAL A 33 -19.86 -22.54 27.00
CA VAL A 33 -19.81 -21.19 27.57
C VAL A 33 -18.33 -20.91 27.83
N ILE A 34 -17.66 -20.30 26.85
CA ILE A 34 -16.31 -19.80 27.00
C ILE A 34 -16.36 -18.81 28.18
N PRO A 35 -15.64 -19.05 29.29
CA PRO A 35 -15.62 -18.09 30.38
C PRO A 35 -14.93 -16.84 29.86
N ALA A 36 -15.63 -15.70 29.88
CA ALA A 36 -15.09 -14.40 29.49
C ALA A 36 -14.07 -13.87 30.52
N THR A 37 -12.95 -14.57 30.68
CA THR A 37 -11.71 -14.16 31.34
C THR A 37 -10.53 -14.95 30.75
N VAL A 38 -10.35 -14.87 29.43
CA VAL A 38 -9.05 -15.21 28.83
C VAL A 38 -8.06 -14.15 29.30
N SER A 39 -7.14 -14.50 30.20
CA SER A 39 -6.03 -13.62 30.56
C SER A 39 -5.13 -13.41 29.34
N ALA A 40 -4.34 -12.33 29.30
CA ALA A 40 -3.46 -12.02 28.15
C ALA A 40 -2.62 -13.22 27.65
N GLY A 41 -2.09 -14.03 28.58
CA GLY A 41 -1.34 -15.25 28.25
C GLY A 41 -2.16 -16.39 27.63
N GLY A 42 -3.48 -16.31 27.63
CA GLY A 42 -4.38 -17.27 26.96
C GLY A 42 -4.61 -16.98 25.48
N TYR A 43 -4.69 -15.70 25.10
CA TYR A 43 -4.68 -15.30 23.68
C TYR A 43 -3.36 -15.67 23.02
N ASP A 44 -2.24 -15.45 23.72
CA ASP A 44 -0.91 -15.84 23.24
C ASP A 44 -0.85 -17.35 22.91
N ILE A 45 -1.34 -18.23 23.80
CA ILE A 45 -1.32 -19.69 23.59
C ILE A 45 -2.15 -20.09 22.36
N ALA A 46 -3.37 -19.56 22.24
CA ALA A 46 -4.26 -19.87 21.11
C ALA A 46 -3.65 -19.37 19.78
N LEU A 47 -3.18 -18.13 19.75
CA LEU A 47 -2.59 -17.53 18.55
C LEU A 47 -1.30 -18.26 18.15
N ARG A 48 -0.44 -18.66 19.09
CA ARG A 48 0.79 -19.45 18.79
C ARG A 48 0.47 -20.79 18.15
N GLN A 49 -0.62 -21.46 18.54
CA GLN A 49 -1.08 -22.67 17.86
C GLN A 49 -1.51 -22.35 16.42
N GLN A 50 -2.33 -21.31 16.22
CA GLN A 50 -2.75 -20.85 14.88
C GLN A 50 -1.54 -20.50 14.00
N LEU A 51 -0.49 -19.86 14.52
CA LEU A 51 0.73 -19.57 13.76
C LEU A 51 1.46 -20.83 13.32
N SER A 52 1.51 -21.85 14.20
CA SER A 52 2.12 -23.14 13.90
C SER A 52 1.34 -23.87 12.79
N ASP A 53 0.01 -23.84 12.86
CA ASP A 53 -0.86 -24.48 11.86
C ASP A 53 -0.78 -23.79 10.49
N GLN A 54 -0.58 -22.47 10.48
CA GLN A 54 -0.37 -21.64 9.29
C GLN A 54 1.10 -21.61 8.79
N GLY A 55 2.01 -22.34 9.44
CA GLY A 55 3.43 -22.37 9.09
C GLY A 55 4.16 -21.03 9.24
N ILE A 56 3.60 -20.08 10.01
CA ILE A 56 4.15 -18.73 10.17
C ILE A 56 5.38 -18.78 11.07
N GLN A 57 6.51 -18.31 10.54
CA GLN A 57 7.81 -18.24 11.19
C GLN A 57 8.47 -16.86 10.93
N PRO A 58 9.49 -16.44 11.70
CA PRO A 58 10.27 -15.25 11.38
C PRO A 58 10.84 -15.34 9.95
N LEU A 59 10.74 -14.25 9.18
CA LEU A 59 11.29 -14.23 7.82
C LEU A 59 12.81 -14.40 7.84
N ALA A 60 13.33 -15.27 6.95
CA ALA A 60 14.75 -15.55 6.85
C ALA A 60 15.56 -14.28 6.54
N SER A 61 16.78 -14.18 7.09
CA SER A 61 17.73 -13.13 6.76
C SER A 61 18.18 -13.25 5.31
N LEU A 62 18.19 -12.14 4.57
CA LEU A 62 18.71 -12.13 3.21
C LEU A 62 20.25 -12.31 3.19
N PRO A 63 20.81 -12.96 2.16
CA PRO A 63 22.26 -13.05 2.00
C PRO A 63 22.89 -11.65 1.79
N PRO A 64 24.19 -11.48 2.09
CA PRO A 64 24.92 -10.28 1.73
C PRO A 64 24.91 -10.04 0.22
N SER A 65 24.62 -8.80 -0.20
CA SER A 65 24.72 -8.35 -1.59
C SER A 65 26.04 -7.64 -1.87
N ASN A 66 26.46 -7.58 -3.15
CA ASN A 66 27.59 -6.76 -3.57
C ASN A 66 27.24 -5.26 -3.39
N PRO A 67 27.99 -4.46 -2.60
CA PRO A 67 27.69 -3.05 -2.40
C PRO A 67 27.74 -2.21 -3.69
N ALA A 68 28.57 -2.59 -4.67
CA ALA A 68 28.63 -1.89 -5.95
C ALA A 68 27.41 -2.20 -6.84
N GLU A 69 26.90 -3.42 -6.80
CA GLU A 69 25.65 -3.80 -7.46
C GLU A 69 24.43 -3.12 -6.80
N LEU A 70 24.43 -3.03 -5.47
CA LEU A 70 23.40 -2.33 -4.71
C LEU A 70 23.32 -0.84 -5.08
N GLU A 71 24.44 -0.13 -5.14
CA GLU A 71 24.44 1.30 -5.50
C GLU A 71 24.16 1.53 -6.99
N LEU A 72 24.61 0.64 -7.88
CA LEU A 72 24.22 0.66 -9.29
C LEU A 72 22.69 0.49 -9.43
N GLY A 73 22.12 -0.48 -8.72
CA GLY A 73 20.68 -0.73 -8.67
C GLY A 73 19.90 0.46 -8.13
N ARG A 74 20.40 1.07 -7.05
CA ARG A 74 19.82 2.29 -6.48
C ARG A 74 19.86 3.45 -7.47
N SER A 75 20.95 3.67 -8.20
CA SER A 75 20.96 4.68 -9.26
C SER A 75 19.91 4.37 -10.32
N LEU A 76 19.93 3.15 -10.88
CA LEU A 76 19.03 2.74 -11.98
C LEU A 76 17.54 2.86 -11.61
N PHE A 77 17.15 2.49 -10.40
CA PHE A 77 15.75 2.54 -9.93
C PHE A 77 15.16 3.97 -9.99
N PHE A 78 15.98 4.99 -9.74
CA PHE A 78 15.58 6.41 -9.79
C PHE A 78 15.95 7.09 -11.11
N ASP A 79 16.64 6.40 -12.04
CA ASP A 79 17.15 7.04 -13.25
C ASP A 79 16.13 6.97 -14.40
N ARG A 80 15.64 8.15 -14.80
CA ARG A 80 14.73 8.29 -15.94
C ARG A 80 15.38 7.92 -17.27
N GLU A 81 16.71 7.75 -17.35
CA GLU A 81 17.42 7.30 -18.57
C GLU A 81 16.97 5.91 -19.03
N LEU A 82 16.26 5.14 -18.19
CA LEU A 82 15.61 3.89 -18.55
C LEU A 82 14.33 4.06 -19.39
N SER A 83 13.65 5.22 -19.35
CA SER A 83 12.41 5.45 -20.11
C SER A 83 12.66 6.08 -21.48
N GLY A 84 11.81 5.78 -22.45
CA GLY A 84 11.96 6.27 -23.83
C GLY A 84 11.93 7.79 -23.90
N ASN A 85 11.09 8.45 -23.10
CA ASN A 85 10.97 9.91 -23.05
C ASN A 85 11.86 10.57 -21.99
N ARG A 86 12.59 9.81 -21.17
CA ARG A 86 13.42 10.30 -20.05
C ARG A 86 12.64 11.10 -18.98
N ASP A 87 11.36 10.78 -18.81
CA ASP A 87 10.40 11.45 -17.92
C ASP A 87 9.91 10.57 -16.75
N THR A 88 10.30 9.30 -16.71
CA THR A 88 9.73 8.27 -15.81
C THR A 88 10.85 7.32 -15.37
N SER A 89 10.90 6.98 -14.10
CA SER A 89 11.81 6.00 -13.49
C SER A 89 11.00 4.89 -12.81
N CYS A 90 11.64 3.86 -12.24
CA CYS A 90 10.93 2.90 -11.39
C CYS A 90 10.36 3.62 -10.15
N ALA A 91 11.14 4.56 -9.58
CA ALA A 91 10.74 5.39 -8.45
C ALA A 91 9.59 6.37 -8.75
N SER A 92 9.26 6.66 -10.01
CA SER A 92 8.10 7.51 -10.34
C SER A 92 6.76 6.84 -9.99
N CYS A 93 6.73 5.50 -9.89
CA CYS A 93 5.53 4.71 -9.60
C CYS A 93 5.70 3.77 -8.38
N HIS A 94 6.91 3.69 -7.83
CA HIS A 94 7.28 2.87 -6.66
C HIS A 94 8.15 3.68 -5.69
N HIS A 95 7.75 4.91 -5.38
CA HIS A 95 8.58 5.84 -4.60
C HIS A 95 8.68 5.38 -3.13
N PRO A 96 9.86 5.35 -2.50
CA PRO A 96 9.98 4.93 -1.10
C PRO A 96 9.09 5.75 -0.15
N SER A 97 8.93 7.04 -0.44
CA SER A 97 8.08 7.93 0.36
C SER A 97 6.58 7.74 0.18
N MET A 98 6.16 7.04 -0.89
CA MET A 98 4.78 6.61 -1.13
C MET A 98 4.63 5.11 -0.79
N SER A 99 5.35 4.65 0.25
CA SER A 99 5.35 3.26 0.70
C SER A 99 5.73 2.25 -0.39
N SER A 100 6.61 2.66 -1.31
CA SER A 100 7.02 1.89 -2.50
C SER A 100 5.92 1.62 -3.55
N GLY A 101 4.81 2.38 -3.48
CA GLY A 101 3.80 2.50 -4.54
C GLY A 101 3.77 3.92 -5.15
N ASP A 102 2.59 4.32 -5.67
CA ASP A 102 2.33 5.66 -6.25
C ASP A 102 1.19 6.41 -5.52
N SER A 103 0.62 5.87 -4.43
CA SER A 103 -0.53 6.48 -3.71
C SER A 103 -1.69 6.92 -4.61
N ARG A 104 -1.92 6.20 -5.71
CA ARG A 104 -2.94 6.46 -6.74
C ARG A 104 -3.66 5.18 -7.13
N SER A 105 -4.90 5.31 -7.59
CA SER A 105 -5.66 4.14 -8.04
C SER A 105 -5.02 3.53 -9.28
N LEU A 106 -4.69 4.35 -10.29
CA LEU A 106 -3.98 3.93 -11.50
C LEU A 106 -2.79 4.88 -11.78
N PRO A 107 -1.58 4.36 -12.02
CA PRO A 107 -0.39 5.19 -12.14
C PRO A 107 -0.26 5.81 -13.53
N ALA A 108 0.37 6.98 -13.56
CA ALA A 108 0.66 7.74 -14.78
C ALA A 108 2.11 7.48 -15.21
N GLY A 109 2.33 6.72 -16.28
CA GLY A 109 3.68 6.40 -16.75
C GLY A 109 4.25 7.50 -17.65
N THR A 110 4.58 7.13 -18.88
CA THR A 110 5.27 8.01 -19.83
C THR A 110 4.39 9.20 -20.23
N GLY A 111 4.94 10.41 -20.17
CA GLY A 111 4.21 11.68 -20.23
C GLY A 111 3.60 12.11 -18.90
N GLY A 112 3.95 11.45 -17.79
CA GLY A 112 3.54 11.83 -16.44
C GLY A 112 4.47 12.88 -15.81
N THR A 113 3.91 13.84 -15.08
CA THR A 113 4.65 14.89 -14.37
C THR A 113 4.23 15.00 -12.92
N GLY A 114 5.17 15.19 -11.99
CA GLY A 114 4.91 15.13 -10.55
C GLY A 114 5.05 13.71 -9.97
N LEU A 115 4.68 13.56 -8.71
CA LEU A 115 4.87 12.33 -7.92
C LEU A 115 3.64 12.06 -7.04
N GLY A 116 3.31 10.79 -6.82
CA GLY A 116 2.24 10.41 -5.91
C GLY A 116 0.87 10.97 -6.33
N PRO A 117 0.01 11.40 -5.39
CA PRO A 117 -1.29 12.01 -5.69
C PRO A 117 -1.21 13.32 -6.51
N HIS A 118 -0.02 13.91 -6.63
CA HIS A 118 0.24 15.11 -7.45
C HIS A 118 0.81 14.78 -8.83
N ARG A 119 1.02 13.50 -9.15
CA ARG A 119 1.40 13.08 -10.50
C ARG A 119 0.22 13.26 -11.45
N THR A 120 0.44 13.88 -12.60
CA THR A 120 -0.59 14.08 -13.63
C THR A 120 -0.17 13.45 -14.94
N GLN A 121 -1.13 12.85 -15.66
CA GLN A 121 -0.91 12.26 -16.98
C GLN A 121 -1.14 13.32 -18.07
N ALA A 122 -0.18 13.50 -19.00
CA ALA A 122 -0.39 14.39 -20.14
C ALA A 122 -1.57 13.94 -21.04
N GLU A 123 -2.18 14.91 -21.73
CA GLU A 123 -3.34 14.68 -22.62
C GLU A 123 -3.02 13.66 -23.73
N GLY A 124 -3.98 12.77 -24.04
CA GLY A 124 -3.84 11.76 -25.09
C GLY A 124 -2.88 10.60 -24.78
N ARG A 125 -2.45 10.46 -23.52
CA ARG A 125 -1.62 9.34 -23.06
C ARG A 125 -2.46 8.22 -22.46
N GLU A 126 -1.97 7.00 -22.59
CA GLU A 126 -2.53 5.81 -21.93
C GLU A 126 -2.23 5.84 -20.42
N ILE A 127 -3.24 5.61 -19.59
CA ILE A 127 -3.08 5.34 -18.16
C ILE A 127 -2.71 3.86 -17.98
N VAL A 128 -1.83 3.54 -17.03
CA VAL A 128 -1.49 2.14 -16.73
C VAL A 128 -2.71 1.46 -16.09
N PRO A 129 -3.21 0.33 -16.64
CA PRO A 129 -4.52 -0.23 -16.25
C PRO A 129 -4.56 -0.98 -14.91
N ARG A 130 -3.48 -0.93 -14.12
CA ARG A 130 -3.40 -1.56 -12.80
C ARG A 130 -2.65 -0.65 -11.84
N ASN A 131 -3.08 -0.65 -10.59
CA ASN A 131 -2.40 -0.04 -9.46
C ASN A 131 -0.96 -0.56 -9.35
N SER A 132 -0.02 0.33 -9.00
CA SER A 132 1.36 -0.03 -8.66
C SER A 132 1.37 -0.79 -7.34
N PRO A 133 1.66 -2.11 -7.32
CA PRO A 133 1.79 -2.84 -6.07
C PRO A 133 3.02 -2.35 -5.31
N ASP A 134 2.99 -2.46 -3.98
CA ASP A 134 4.19 -2.28 -3.17
C ASP A 134 5.30 -3.27 -3.59
N ILE A 135 6.56 -2.94 -3.29
CA ILE A 135 7.71 -3.82 -3.51
C ILE A 135 8.32 -4.36 -2.21
N PHE A 136 7.61 -4.28 -1.08
CA PHE A 136 8.08 -4.86 0.17
C PHE A 136 8.15 -6.39 0.08
N HIS A 137 9.26 -6.93 0.58
CA HIS A 137 9.58 -8.36 0.63
C HIS A 137 9.56 -9.11 -0.71
N ARG A 138 9.45 -8.45 -1.87
CA ARG A 138 9.48 -9.10 -3.20
C ARG A 138 10.77 -9.88 -3.47
N GLY A 139 11.83 -9.55 -2.73
CA GLY A 139 13.11 -10.24 -2.73
C GLY A 139 13.19 -11.53 -1.90
N ASP A 140 12.13 -11.93 -1.18
CA ASP A 140 12.14 -13.15 -0.38
C ASP A 140 12.15 -14.41 -1.28
N PRO A 141 12.96 -15.45 -0.98
CA PRO A 141 13.04 -16.67 -1.80
C PRO A 141 11.73 -17.45 -1.96
N GLN A 142 10.68 -17.14 -1.19
CA GLN A 142 9.35 -17.72 -1.37
C GLN A 142 8.61 -17.19 -2.60
N TRP A 143 9.07 -16.12 -3.26
CA TRP A 143 8.42 -15.60 -4.47
C TRP A 143 8.74 -16.42 -5.72
N ASP A 144 7.69 -16.95 -6.33
CA ASP A 144 7.70 -17.68 -7.62
C ASP A 144 6.90 -16.97 -8.71
N SER A 145 6.39 -15.76 -8.45
CA SER A 145 5.58 -14.99 -9.38
C SER A 145 5.63 -13.49 -9.12
N MET A 146 5.42 -12.69 -10.18
CA MET A 146 5.45 -11.23 -10.17
C MET A 146 4.36 -10.65 -11.07
N PHE A 147 4.00 -9.38 -10.81
CA PHE A 147 2.76 -8.72 -11.26
C PHE A 147 1.48 -9.30 -10.63
N TRP A 148 0.35 -8.65 -10.89
CA TRP A 148 -0.99 -9.03 -10.42
C TRP A 148 -1.58 -10.27 -11.11
N ASP A 149 -1.15 -10.58 -12.34
CA ASP A 149 -1.61 -11.73 -13.16
C ASP A 149 -0.61 -12.90 -13.18
N SER A 150 0.51 -12.75 -12.47
CA SER A 150 1.66 -13.67 -12.51
C SER A 150 2.14 -14.00 -13.92
N ARG A 151 2.13 -13.01 -14.84
CA ARG A 151 2.67 -13.16 -16.21
C ARG A 151 4.19 -13.40 -16.24
N VAL A 152 4.88 -13.04 -15.16
CA VAL A 152 6.23 -13.51 -14.84
C VAL A 152 6.10 -14.50 -13.69
N ASN A 153 6.46 -15.77 -13.92
CA ASN A 153 6.42 -16.82 -12.90
C ASN A 153 7.51 -17.88 -13.13
N ALA A 154 7.79 -18.68 -12.11
CA ALA A 154 8.68 -19.83 -12.15
C ALA A 154 7.87 -21.14 -12.21
N ASN A 155 8.35 -22.10 -13.01
CA ASN A 155 7.87 -23.47 -13.06
C ASN A 155 9.08 -24.40 -12.91
N GLY A 156 9.39 -24.76 -11.67
CA GLY A 156 10.70 -25.32 -11.33
C GLY A 156 11.82 -24.33 -11.66
N ASP A 157 12.87 -24.79 -12.32
CA ASP A 157 14.01 -23.96 -12.73
C ASP A 157 13.74 -23.07 -13.97
N GLN A 158 12.55 -23.16 -14.59
CA GLN A 158 12.21 -22.41 -15.80
C GLN A 158 11.36 -21.18 -15.47
N LEU A 159 11.77 -20.01 -16.00
CA LEU A 159 10.98 -18.78 -15.95
C LEU A 159 10.04 -18.70 -17.15
N MET A 160 8.75 -18.47 -16.87
CA MET A 160 7.70 -18.18 -17.84
C MET A 160 7.47 -16.66 -17.84
N THR A 161 7.63 -16.02 -19.00
CA THR A 161 7.51 -14.56 -19.15
C THR A 161 6.91 -14.18 -20.51
N PRO A 162 6.41 -12.94 -20.72
CA PRO A 162 5.94 -12.48 -22.02
C PRO A 162 6.96 -12.61 -23.16
N ALA A 163 8.25 -12.47 -22.84
CA ALA A 163 9.36 -12.61 -23.79
C ALA A 163 9.70 -14.06 -24.16
N LYS A 164 9.13 -15.07 -23.47
CA LYS A 164 9.33 -16.50 -23.79
C LYS A 164 10.81 -16.87 -23.92
N GLN A 165 11.24 -17.35 -25.09
CA GLN A 165 12.63 -17.74 -25.39
C GLN A 165 13.60 -16.55 -25.52
N ASP A 166 13.09 -15.32 -25.62
CA ASP A 166 13.90 -14.13 -25.84
C ASP A 166 14.49 -13.57 -24.53
N LEU A 167 13.98 -14.02 -23.37
CA LEU A 167 14.50 -13.72 -22.04
C LEU A 167 15.93 -14.27 -21.85
N PRO A 168 16.90 -13.47 -21.37
CA PRO A 168 18.27 -13.92 -21.11
C PRO A 168 18.34 -15.10 -20.11
N SER A 169 18.96 -16.21 -20.54
CA SER A 169 19.00 -17.48 -19.80
C SER A 169 19.82 -17.46 -18.50
N ASN A 170 20.56 -16.39 -18.24
CA ASN A 170 21.29 -16.17 -16.99
C ASN A 170 20.42 -15.52 -15.89
N ILE A 171 19.22 -15.03 -16.19
CA ILE A 171 18.25 -14.60 -15.16
C ILE A 171 17.73 -15.84 -14.42
N LYS A 172 17.74 -15.79 -13.07
CA LYS A 172 17.44 -16.96 -12.20
C LYS A 172 16.25 -16.79 -11.27
N ASP A 173 15.76 -15.57 -11.06
CA ASP A 173 14.62 -15.31 -10.19
C ASP A 173 13.60 -14.37 -10.83
N VAL A 174 12.36 -14.46 -10.34
CA VAL A 174 11.22 -13.75 -10.89
C VAL A 174 11.28 -12.24 -10.69
N LEU A 175 12.02 -11.73 -9.69
CA LEU A 175 12.16 -10.29 -9.49
C LEU A 175 13.11 -9.68 -10.53
N THR A 176 14.28 -10.30 -10.74
CA THR A 176 15.20 -9.91 -11.82
C THR A 176 14.52 -10.05 -13.20
N ALA A 177 13.65 -11.04 -13.39
CA ALA A 177 12.85 -11.15 -14.61
C ALA A 177 11.77 -10.06 -14.72
N GLN A 178 11.11 -9.69 -13.62
CA GLN A 178 10.08 -8.63 -13.59
C GLN A 178 10.68 -7.28 -14.02
N ALA A 179 11.86 -6.92 -13.50
CA ALA A 179 12.54 -5.66 -13.79
C ALA A 179 12.90 -5.47 -15.28
N MET A 180 12.82 -6.53 -16.09
CA MET A 180 12.99 -6.45 -17.55
C MET A 180 11.80 -5.80 -18.27
N PHE A 181 10.58 -5.78 -17.71
CA PHE A 181 9.35 -5.51 -18.48
C PHE A 181 8.76 -4.08 -18.42
N PRO A 182 8.84 -3.29 -17.34
CA PRO A 182 8.29 -1.93 -17.33
C PRO A 182 8.86 -1.05 -18.46
N VAL A 183 10.16 -1.20 -18.76
CA VAL A 183 10.86 -0.51 -19.86
C VAL A 183 10.39 -0.88 -21.27
N THR A 184 9.61 -1.95 -21.44
CA THR A 184 9.09 -2.39 -22.75
C THR A 184 7.63 -1.98 -22.97
N SER A 185 6.95 -1.47 -21.93
CA SER A 185 5.53 -1.14 -21.95
C SER A 185 5.29 0.31 -22.39
N ARG A 186 4.35 0.53 -23.32
CA ARG A 186 4.07 1.86 -23.91
C ARG A 186 3.52 2.86 -22.88
N ALA A 187 2.56 2.41 -22.08
CA ALA A 187 1.95 3.19 -21.01
C ALA A 187 2.92 3.45 -19.84
N GLU A 188 3.76 2.48 -19.48
CA GLU A 188 4.70 2.61 -18.34
C GLU A 188 5.93 3.45 -18.72
N MET A 189 6.98 2.87 -19.32
CA MET A 189 8.27 3.57 -19.52
C MET A 189 8.74 3.67 -20.99
N ARG A 190 8.17 2.95 -21.95
CA ARG A 190 8.69 2.97 -23.35
C ARG A 190 8.18 4.14 -24.16
N GLY A 191 6.92 4.55 -23.99
CA GLY A 191 6.26 5.56 -24.83
C GLY A 191 5.72 5.07 -26.18
N ASN A 192 5.16 6.02 -26.93
CA ASN A 192 4.42 5.83 -28.18
C ASN A 192 5.22 6.28 -29.42
N ILE A 193 4.94 5.67 -30.57
CA ILE A 193 5.62 6.00 -31.84
C ILE A 193 5.41 7.49 -32.14
N GLY A 194 6.52 8.21 -32.32
CA GLY A 194 6.51 9.67 -32.55
C GLY A 194 6.69 10.53 -31.30
N ASP A 195 6.73 9.91 -30.10
CA ASP A 195 7.09 10.60 -28.86
C ASP A 195 8.47 11.26 -28.94
N ARG A 196 8.67 12.26 -28.08
CA ARG A 196 9.95 12.92 -27.87
C ARG A 196 10.38 12.84 -26.41
N ASP A 197 11.68 12.82 -26.20
CA ASP A 197 12.24 12.92 -24.86
C ASP A 197 12.21 14.35 -24.30
N ILE A 198 12.56 14.51 -23.03
CA ILE A 198 12.65 15.81 -22.34
C ILE A 198 13.56 16.84 -23.06
N ASN A 199 14.46 16.40 -23.94
CA ASN A 199 15.34 17.26 -24.73
C ASN A 199 14.77 17.58 -26.13
N GLY A 200 13.55 17.10 -26.44
CA GLY A 200 12.92 17.22 -27.74
C GLY A 200 13.48 16.29 -28.82
N GLN A 201 14.36 15.34 -28.47
CA GLN A 201 14.86 14.32 -29.40
C GLN A 201 13.77 13.27 -29.65
N ILE A 202 13.83 12.54 -30.77
CA ILE A 202 12.90 11.43 -31.01
C ILE A 202 13.19 10.32 -30.00
N ASN A 203 12.16 9.82 -29.32
CA ASN A 203 12.26 8.61 -28.51
C ASN A 203 12.59 7.42 -29.45
N GLU A 204 13.81 6.90 -29.34
CA GLU A 204 14.30 5.81 -30.18
C GLU A 204 13.66 4.47 -29.82
N LEU A 205 13.37 4.25 -28.53
CA LEU A 205 12.79 3.00 -28.01
C LEU A 205 11.36 2.77 -28.53
N ALA A 206 10.58 3.84 -28.67
CA ALA A 206 9.20 3.76 -29.15
C ALA A 206 9.05 3.25 -30.59
N ASN A 207 10.11 3.38 -31.41
CA ASN A 207 10.15 2.92 -32.81
C ASN A 207 10.51 1.43 -32.96
N ILE A 208 10.90 0.77 -31.87
CA ILE A 208 11.17 -0.68 -31.83
C ILE A 208 9.82 -1.43 -31.74
N ALA A 209 9.73 -2.58 -32.41
CA ALA A 209 8.51 -3.37 -32.46
C ALA A 209 8.09 -3.88 -31.06
N ASP A 210 6.79 -4.12 -30.87
CA ASP A 210 6.21 -4.45 -29.56
C ASP A 210 6.56 -5.86 -29.07
N ASP A 211 6.95 -6.73 -29.99
CA ASP A 211 7.45 -8.09 -29.78
C ASP A 211 8.99 -8.19 -29.78
N ASP A 212 9.72 -7.12 -30.17
CA ASP A 212 11.19 -7.09 -30.17
C ASP A 212 11.76 -6.68 -28.80
N PHE A 213 11.52 -7.54 -27.80
CA PHE A 213 12.04 -7.37 -26.44
C PHE A 213 13.57 -7.20 -26.43
N GLN A 214 14.29 -7.97 -27.23
CA GLN A 214 15.76 -7.93 -27.30
C GLN A 214 16.26 -6.61 -27.88
N GLY A 215 15.64 -6.09 -28.93
CA GLY A 215 15.95 -4.77 -29.48
C GLY A 215 15.76 -3.65 -28.46
N ILE A 216 14.64 -3.66 -27.72
CA ILE A 216 14.36 -2.66 -26.67
C ILE A 216 15.43 -2.70 -25.58
N TRP A 217 15.70 -3.89 -25.03
CA TRP A 217 16.73 -4.08 -24.00
C TRP A 217 18.13 -3.72 -24.47
N GLN A 218 18.48 -4.07 -25.72
CA GLN A 218 19.77 -3.73 -26.31
C GLN A 218 19.94 -2.22 -26.50
N ALA A 219 18.88 -1.51 -26.91
CA ALA A 219 18.90 -0.06 -27.03
C ALA A 219 19.11 0.62 -25.68
N ILE A 220 18.42 0.16 -24.62
CA ILE A 220 18.56 0.71 -23.26
C ILE A 220 19.97 0.46 -22.70
N ILE A 221 20.52 -0.76 -22.81
CA ILE A 221 21.88 -1.01 -22.29
C ILE A 221 22.94 -0.23 -23.08
N ASN A 222 22.80 -0.10 -24.41
CA ASN A 222 23.69 0.73 -25.24
C ASN A 222 23.69 2.20 -24.78
N ARG A 223 22.50 2.73 -24.46
CA ARG A 223 22.29 4.08 -23.92
C ARG A 223 22.98 4.24 -22.56
N LEU A 224 22.79 3.29 -21.62
CA LEU A 224 23.46 3.30 -20.32
C LEU A 224 24.99 3.22 -20.46
N VAL A 225 25.53 2.29 -21.26
CA VAL A 225 27.00 2.15 -21.43
C VAL A 225 27.61 3.27 -22.29
N ALA A 226 26.83 4.20 -22.85
CA ALA A 226 27.35 5.43 -23.44
C ALA A 226 27.71 6.49 -22.38
N ILE A 227 27.20 6.35 -21.14
CA ILE A 227 27.46 7.26 -20.02
C ILE A 227 28.68 6.76 -19.23
N PRO A 228 29.78 7.51 -19.13
CA PRO A 228 31.00 7.04 -18.45
C PRO A 228 30.80 6.64 -16.98
N ALA A 229 29.91 7.35 -16.26
CA ALA A 229 29.58 7.04 -14.88
C ALA A 229 28.90 5.66 -14.74
N TYR A 230 28.10 5.26 -15.71
CA TYR A 230 27.51 3.91 -15.77
C TYR A 230 28.54 2.85 -16.17
N GLN A 231 29.45 3.11 -17.12
CA GLN A 231 30.56 2.19 -17.43
C GLN A 231 31.36 1.83 -16.16
N ASP A 232 31.75 2.86 -15.40
CA ASP A 232 32.46 2.72 -14.12
C ASP A 232 31.65 1.95 -13.07
N ALA A 233 30.33 2.14 -13.02
CA ALA A 233 29.45 1.46 -12.07
C ALA A 233 29.23 -0.02 -12.43
N PHE A 234 28.97 -0.33 -13.70
CA PHE A 234 28.87 -1.71 -14.20
C PHE A 234 30.18 -2.48 -14.00
N ALA A 235 31.34 -1.87 -14.27
CA ALA A 235 32.64 -2.52 -14.07
C ALA A 235 32.94 -2.83 -12.58
N LYS A 236 32.40 -2.05 -11.64
CA LYS A 236 32.51 -2.31 -10.19
C LYS A 236 31.49 -3.36 -9.71
N ALA A 237 30.28 -3.36 -10.27
CA ALA A 237 29.24 -4.33 -9.94
C ALA A 237 29.56 -5.73 -10.51
N TYR A 238 30.09 -5.80 -11.73
CA TYR A 238 30.30 -7.02 -12.50
C TYR A 238 31.74 -7.10 -13.05
N PRO A 239 32.77 -7.21 -12.19
CA PRO A 239 34.18 -7.18 -12.61
C PRO A 239 34.58 -8.35 -13.53
N ASP A 240 33.84 -9.45 -13.49
CA ASP A 240 34.05 -10.65 -14.33
C ASP A 240 33.29 -10.60 -15.68
N VAL A 241 32.51 -9.54 -15.94
CA VAL A 241 31.72 -9.38 -17.18
C VAL A 241 32.38 -8.31 -18.07
N PRO A 242 32.93 -8.68 -19.24
CA PRO A 242 33.45 -7.70 -20.20
C PRO A 242 32.37 -6.71 -20.64
N GLN A 243 32.76 -5.46 -20.94
CA GLN A 243 31.82 -4.40 -21.32
C GLN A 243 30.98 -4.76 -22.55
N GLU A 244 31.54 -5.53 -23.49
CA GLU A 244 30.86 -6.02 -24.70
C GLU A 244 29.84 -7.14 -24.42
N GLN A 245 29.83 -7.69 -23.21
CA GLN A 245 28.89 -8.70 -22.73
C GLN A 245 27.84 -8.14 -21.76
N LEU A 246 27.90 -6.85 -21.43
CA LEU A 246 26.87 -6.17 -20.66
C LEU A 246 25.58 -6.07 -21.48
N GLY A 247 24.62 -6.94 -21.18
CA GLY A 247 23.21 -6.79 -21.58
C GLY A 247 22.34 -6.22 -20.45
N PHE A 248 21.12 -5.80 -20.77
CA PHE A 248 20.17 -5.17 -19.83
C PHE A 248 19.83 -6.04 -18.61
N GLN A 249 19.97 -7.37 -18.71
CA GLN A 249 19.81 -8.28 -17.56
C GLN A 249 20.74 -7.96 -16.38
N HIS A 250 21.88 -7.29 -16.60
CA HIS A 250 22.75 -6.82 -15.51
C HIS A 250 22.17 -5.56 -14.84
N ALA A 251 21.51 -4.68 -15.59
CA ALA A 251 20.78 -3.55 -15.03
C ALA A 251 19.58 -4.04 -14.20
N ALA A 252 18.79 -4.97 -14.75
CA ALA A 252 17.67 -5.59 -14.05
C ALA A 252 18.11 -6.38 -12.80
N GLN A 253 19.25 -7.07 -12.84
CA GLN A 253 19.81 -7.75 -11.67
C GLN A 253 20.24 -6.76 -10.58
N ALA A 254 20.88 -5.65 -10.96
CA ALA A 254 21.23 -4.59 -10.01
C ALA A 254 19.98 -3.96 -9.36
N ILE A 255 18.96 -3.62 -10.16
CA ILE A 255 17.66 -3.13 -9.69
C ILE A 255 17.04 -4.12 -8.69
N ALA A 256 16.92 -5.40 -9.07
CA ALA A 256 16.36 -6.41 -8.18
C ALA A 256 17.19 -6.61 -6.89
N THR A 257 18.51 -6.47 -6.94
CA THR A 257 19.38 -6.49 -5.74
C THR A 257 19.16 -5.28 -4.84
N PHE A 258 18.92 -4.09 -5.40
CA PHE A 258 18.48 -2.93 -4.64
C PHE A 258 17.12 -3.18 -3.98
N GLU A 259 16.12 -3.63 -4.74
CA GLU A 259 14.79 -3.92 -4.21
C GLU A 259 14.81 -4.97 -3.09
N LYS A 260 15.49 -6.11 -3.36
CA LYS A 260 15.77 -7.19 -2.38
C LYS A 260 16.32 -6.63 -1.09
N LYS A 261 17.33 -5.75 -1.15
CA LYS A 261 18.02 -5.26 0.05
C LYS A 261 17.22 -4.20 0.80
N THR A 262 16.67 -3.23 0.08
CA THR A 262 16.10 -2.00 0.62
C THR A 262 14.72 -2.21 1.22
N PHE A 263 13.83 -2.93 0.54
CA PHE A 263 12.43 -3.12 0.95
C PHE A 263 12.23 -4.45 1.69
N SER A 264 13.10 -4.74 2.68
CA SER A 264 13.11 -6.00 3.43
C SER A 264 13.12 -5.81 4.95
N GLN A 265 12.50 -4.75 5.43
CA GLN A 265 12.36 -4.45 6.85
C GLN A 265 11.61 -5.56 7.62
N ARG A 266 11.92 -5.77 8.91
CA ARG A 266 11.42 -6.91 9.71
C ARG A 266 11.21 -6.51 11.19
N ASP A 267 10.83 -5.27 11.46
CA ASP A 267 10.69 -4.68 12.79
C ASP A 267 9.26 -4.22 13.12
N SER A 268 8.27 -4.66 12.34
CA SER A 268 6.84 -4.51 12.65
C SER A 268 6.49 -5.11 14.03
N ALA A 269 5.39 -4.65 14.63
CA ALA A 269 4.85 -5.22 15.86
C ALA A 269 4.59 -6.74 15.74
N TRP A 270 4.09 -7.14 14.57
CA TRP A 270 3.92 -8.54 14.19
C TRP A 270 5.24 -9.33 14.14
N ASP A 271 6.29 -8.80 13.51
CA ASP A 271 7.58 -9.50 13.42
C ASP A 271 8.20 -9.75 14.80
N ARG A 272 8.13 -8.75 15.70
CA ARG A 272 8.56 -8.88 17.11
C ARG A 272 7.74 -9.95 17.83
N TYR A 273 6.42 -9.98 17.61
CA TYR A 273 5.56 -11.01 18.18
C TYR A 273 5.91 -12.41 17.65
N VAL A 274 6.02 -12.60 16.33
CA VAL A 274 6.42 -13.88 15.73
C VAL A 274 7.79 -14.33 16.24
N ALA A 275 8.73 -13.41 16.46
CA ALA A 275 10.05 -13.69 17.05
C ALA A 275 10.04 -14.05 18.55
N GLY A 276 8.91 -13.88 19.25
CA GLY A 276 8.69 -14.36 20.63
C GLY A 276 8.29 -13.30 21.65
N ASP A 277 8.20 -12.02 21.28
CA ASP A 277 7.76 -10.96 22.19
C ASP A 277 6.22 -10.88 22.26
N ASN A 278 5.64 -11.58 23.24
CA ASN A 278 4.19 -11.55 23.48
C ASN A 278 3.63 -10.16 23.83
N ASN A 279 4.47 -9.18 24.19
CA ASN A 279 4.04 -7.82 24.50
C ASN A 279 4.07 -6.89 23.28
N ALA A 280 4.57 -7.36 22.13
CA ALA A 280 4.64 -6.56 20.92
C ALA A 280 3.28 -6.32 20.26
N LEU A 281 2.25 -7.11 20.57
CA LEU A 281 0.87 -6.89 20.14
C LEU A 281 -0.01 -6.42 21.30
N SER A 282 -0.89 -5.46 21.01
CA SER A 282 -2.02 -5.13 21.87
C SER A 282 -3.03 -6.28 21.93
N GLU A 283 -3.88 -6.31 22.96
CA GLU A 283 -4.89 -7.36 23.10
C GLU A 283 -5.95 -7.31 21.98
N SER A 284 -6.23 -6.14 21.38
CA SER A 284 -7.08 -6.03 20.17
C SER A 284 -6.39 -6.61 18.95
N ALA A 285 -5.09 -6.31 18.73
CA ALA A 285 -4.33 -6.92 17.63
C ALA A 285 -4.22 -8.45 17.77
N LYS A 286 -4.14 -8.98 19.00
CA LYS A 286 -4.20 -10.43 19.25
C LYS A 286 -5.56 -11.03 18.90
N ARG A 287 -6.67 -10.39 19.31
CA ARG A 287 -8.02 -10.83 18.91
C ARG A 287 -8.21 -10.77 17.40
N GLY A 288 -7.78 -9.69 16.76
CA GLY A 288 -7.78 -9.51 15.31
C GLY A 288 -7.01 -10.61 14.58
N ALA A 289 -5.80 -10.94 15.05
CA ALA A 289 -5.03 -12.05 14.52
C ALA A 289 -5.76 -13.39 14.72
N SER A 290 -6.40 -13.63 15.87
CA SER A 290 -7.20 -14.83 16.09
C SER A 290 -8.45 -14.91 15.21
N HIS A 291 -9.11 -13.79 14.90
CA HIS A 291 -10.18 -13.74 13.89
C HIS A 291 -9.64 -14.01 12.48
N PHE A 292 -8.47 -13.47 12.15
CA PHE A 292 -7.84 -13.59 10.83
C PHE A 292 -7.36 -15.02 10.54
N PHE A 293 -6.64 -15.64 11.48
CA PHE A 293 -6.10 -17.01 11.36
C PHE A 293 -7.09 -18.11 11.80
N GLY A 294 -8.20 -17.73 12.46
CA GLY A 294 -9.30 -18.63 12.80
C GLY A 294 -10.45 -18.60 11.79
N GLY A 295 -10.49 -17.59 10.92
CA GLY A 295 -11.46 -17.42 9.85
C GLY A 295 -10.85 -17.56 8.44
N ASN A 296 -11.64 -17.18 7.42
CA ASN A 296 -11.29 -17.43 6.01
C ASN A 296 -10.16 -16.54 5.47
N CYS A 297 -9.75 -15.46 6.15
CA CYS A 297 -8.71 -14.57 5.67
C CYS A 297 -7.39 -15.31 5.42
N ALA A 298 -7.00 -16.20 6.35
CA ALA A 298 -5.80 -17.02 6.24
C ALA A 298 -5.88 -18.16 5.20
N SER A 299 -7.06 -18.43 4.61
CA SER A 299 -7.19 -19.39 3.50
C SER A 299 -6.43 -18.93 2.25
N CYS A 300 -6.29 -17.62 2.06
CA CYS A 300 -5.49 -17.01 0.98
C CYS A 300 -4.30 -16.21 1.52
N HIS A 301 -4.45 -15.47 2.62
CA HIS A 301 -3.37 -14.69 3.22
C HIS A 301 -2.58 -15.52 4.25
N SER A 302 -1.96 -16.59 3.78
CA SER A 302 -1.23 -17.58 4.60
C SER A 302 0.29 -17.33 4.66
N GLY A 303 0.96 -18.03 5.58
CA GLY A 303 2.42 -18.04 5.72
C GLY A 303 3.04 -16.69 6.13
N SER A 304 4.37 -16.67 6.26
CA SER A 304 5.10 -15.51 6.82
C SER A 304 5.02 -14.22 5.99
N LEU A 305 4.61 -14.31 4.72
CA LEU A 305 4.40 -13.18 3.80
C LEU A 305 2.93 -12.72 3.72
N MET A 306 1.99 -13.40 4.39
CA MET A 306 0.54 -13.14 4.32
C MET A 306 -0.02 -13.27 2.89
N THR A 307 0.41 -14.28 2.16
CA THR A 307 -0.03 -14.59 0.79
C THR A 307 0.32 -16.03 0.39
N ASP A 308 -0.67 -16.75 -0.12
CA ASP A 308 -0.55 -18.06 -0.77
C ASP A 308 0.03 -17.99 -2.19
N ARG A 309 0.17 -16.77 -2.74
CA ARG A 309 0.59 -16.44 -4.11
C ARG A 309 -0.32 -17.06 -5.20
N GLN A 310 -1.51 -17.54 -4.83
CA GLN A 310 -2.51 -18.05 -5.76
C GLN A 310 -3.38 -16.91 -6.30
N HIS A 311 -4.27 -17.23 -7.24
CA HIS A 311 -5.11 -16.26 -7.93
C HIS A 311 -6.57 -16.46 -7.53
N HIS A 312 -7.22 -15.38 -7.09
CA HIS A 312 -8.62 -15.40 -6.69
C HIS A 312 -9.36 -14.22 -7.31
N ASN A 313 -10.52 -14.48 -7.89
CA ASN A 313 -11.51 -13.44 -8.11
C ASN A 313 -12.20 -13.18 -6.78
N THR A 314 -12.17 -11.92 -6.34
CA THR A 314 -12.78 -11.49 -5.07
C THR A 314 -13.88 -10.46 -5.25
N GLY A 315 -14.39 -10.28 -6.48
CA GLY A 315 -15.51 -9.39 -6.78
C GLY A 315 -15.16 -7.91 -6.96
N VAL A 316 -13.89 -7.58 -7.22
CA VAL A 316 -13.42 -6.18 -7.31
C VAL A 316 -14.05 -5.50 -8.55
N PRO A 317 -14.70 -4.33 -8.40
CA PRO A 317 -15.30 -3.61 -9.52
C PRO A 317 -14.25 -3.23 -10.57
N GLN A 318 -14.66 -3.24 -11.84
CA GLN A 318 -13.78 -2.92 -12.96
C GLN A 318 -13.81 -1.41 -13.24
N LEU A 319 -12.63 -0.83 -13.49
CA LEU A 319 -12.43 0.61 -13.74
C LEU A 319 -11.15 0.83 -14.56
N GLY A 320 -11.03 2.00 -15.17
CA GLY A 320 -9.90 2.36 -16.03
C GLY A 320 -9.97 1.72 -17.43
N PRO A 321 -8.85 1.70 -18.18
CA PRO A 321 -8.82 1.22 -19.56
C PRO A 321 -8.77 -0.32 -19.71
N GLY A 322 -8.69 -1.08 -18.60
CA GLY A 322 -8.63 -2.53 -18.62
C GLY A 322 -7.41 -3.13 -19.33
N LYS A 323 -7.50 -4.40 -19.69
CA LYS A 323 -6.49 -5.13 -20.48
C LYS A 323 -7.02 -5.72 -21.78
N ASP A 324 -8.33 -5.82 -21.94
CA ASP A 324 -8.98 -6.19 -23.19
C ASP A 324 -9.47 -4.92 -23.94
N PRO A 325 -8.91 -4.59 -25.12
CA PRO A 325 -9.28 -3.39 -25.88
C PRO A 325 -10.67 -3.48 -26.52
N THR A 326 -11.38 -4.59 -26.41
CA THR A 326 -12.74 -4.78 -26.95
C THR A 326 -13.84 -4.64 -25.90
N THR A 327 -13.53 -5.00 -24.64
CA THR A 327 -14.48 -4.93 -23.52
C THR A 327 -14.13 -3.84 -22.51
N GLU A 328 -12.91 -3.29 -22.55
CA GLU A 328 -12.32 -2.37 -21.55
C GLU A 328 -12.28 -2.95 -20.13
N LEU A 329 -12.40 -4.27 -19.99
CA LEU A 329 -12.24 -4.99 -18.73
C LEU A 329 -10.81 -5.50 -18.57
N ASP A 330 -10.42 -5.87 -17.35
CA ASP A 330 -9.20 -6.63 -17.08
C ASP A 330 -9.53 -8.09 -16.73
N PRO A 331 -9.35 -9.03 -17.68
CA PRO A 331 -9.61 -10.45 -17.42
C PRO A 331 -8.65 -11.07 -16.39
N GLY A 332 -7.61 -10.38 -15.95
CA GLY A 332 -6.71 -10.83 -14.90
C GLY A 332 -5.87 -12.04 -15.31
N ARG A 333 -5.95 -13.12 -14.52
CA ARG A 333 -5.15 -14.34 -14.71
C ARG A 333 -5.51 -15.11 -15.99
N SER A 334 -6.74 -15.01 -16.49
CA SER A 334 -7.16 -15.69 -17.72
C SER A 334 -6.33 -15.29 -18.95
N LEU A 335 -5.75 -14.08 -18.97
CA LEU A 335 -4.81 -13.62 -20.01
C LEU A 335 -3.54 -14.50 -20.11
N GLN A 336 -3.19 -15.20 -19.02
CA GLN A 336 -1.98 -16.03 -18.94
C GLN A 336 -2.30 -17.53 -18.96
N SER A 337 -3.42 -17.95 -18.36
CA SER A 337 -3.83 -19.36 -18.32
C SER A 337 -4.66 -19.79 -19.53
N GLY A 338 -5.33 -18.85 -20.20
CA GLY A 338 -6.30 -19.12 -21.26
C GLY A 338 -7.59 -19.79 -20.78
N THR A 339 -7.88 -19.79 -19.47
CA THR A 339 -9.10 -20.42 -18.91
C THR A 339 -10.11 -19.36 -18.45
N GLN A 340 -11.39 -19.60 -18.76
CA GLN A 340 -12.49 -18.74 -18.32
C GLN A 340 -12.69 -18.76 -16.80
N ALA A 341 -12.26 -19.83 -16.11
CA ALA A 341 -12.33 -19.94 -14.66
C ALA A 341 -11.39 -18.96 -13.93
N ASP A 342 -10.34 -18.48 -14.61
CA ASP A 342 -9.38 -17.51 -14.09
C ASP A 342 -9.74 -16.05 -14.44
N GLU A 343 -10.91 -15.79 -15.03
CA GLU A 343 -11.36 -14.43 -15.34
C GLU A 343 -11.57 -13.62 -14.06
N PHE A 344 -11.06 -12.39 -14.06
CA PHE A 344 -11.05 -11.44 -12.92
C PHE A 344 -10.27 -11.96 -11.69
N ALA A 345 -9.54 -13.07 -11.81
CA ALA A 345 -8.69 -13.56 -10.75
C ALA A 345 -7.32 -12.87 -10.76
N PHE A 346 -6.88 -12.41 -9.59
CA PHE A 346 -5.59 -11.75 -9.41
C PHE A 346 -4.81 -12.41 -8.26
N ARG A 347 -3.48 -12.32 -8.33
CA ARG A 347 -2.60 -12.89 -7.31
C ARG A 347 -2.87 -12.24 -5.95
N THR A 348 -3.04 -13.05 -4.91
CA THR A 348 -3.16 -12.59 -3.52
C THR A 348 -1.99 -11.65 -3.17
N PRO A 349 -2.23 -10.36 -2.86
CA PRO A 349 -1.17 -9.46 -2.41
C PRO A 349 -0.73 -9.86 -0.98
N PRO A 350 0.52 -9.62 -0.58
CA PRO A 350 0.90 -9.72 0.83
C PRO A 350 0.18 -8.63 1.63
N LEU A 351 0.06 -8.82 2.95
CA LEU A 351 -0.52 -7.81 3.85
C LEU A 351 0.52 -7.08 4.72
N ARG A 352 1.81 -7.37 4.55
CA ARG A 352 2.88 -6.62 5.21
C ARG A 352 2.87 -5.18 4.71
N ASN A 353 2.87 -4.22 5.64
CA ASN A 353 2.68 -2.79 5.37
C ASN A 353 1.37 -2.41 4.67
N VAL A 354 0.33 -3.27 4.65
CA VAL A 354 -0.91 -3.00 3.87
C VAL A 354 -1.58 -1.67 4.24
N MET A 355 -1.48 -1.24 5.49
CA MET A 355 -2.03 0.04 5.96
C MET A 355 -1.38 1.26 5.28
N LEU A 356 -0.20 1.13 4.69
CA LEU A 356 0.54 2.24 4.08
C LEU A 356 0.46 2.26 2.55
N THR A 357 -0.13 1.23 1.92
CA THR A 357 0.00 0.95 0.48
C THR A 357 -1.32 1.10 -0.28
N GLY A 358 -2.20 2.00 0.17
CA GLY A 358 -3.42 2.35 -0.54
C GLY A 358 -3.14 3.26 -1.75
N PRO A 359 -4.11 3.45 -2.66
CA PRO A 359 -5.38 2.73 -2.79
C PRO A 359 -5.19 1.24 -3.13
N TRP A 360 -6.15 0.41 -2.71
CA TRP A 360 -6.02 -1.05 -2.68
C TRP A 360 -6.73 -1.77 -3.85
N MET A 361 -6.36 -3.05 -4.03
CA MET A 361 -6.69 -3.95 -5.15
C MET A 361 -5.90 -3.68 -6.43
N HIS A 362 -5.99 -4.62 -7.38
CA HIS A 362 -5.26 -4.61 -8.65
C HIS A 362 -5.44 -3.33 -9.50
N ASN A 363 -6.50 -2.57 -9.27
CA ASN A 363 -6.87 -1.33 -9.98
C ASN A 363 -7.12 -0.15 -9.01
N GLY A 364 -6.79 -0.30 -7.72
CA GLY A 364 -6.91 0.79 -6.75
C GLY A 364 -8.35 1.25 -6.46
N ALA A 365 -9.33 0.35 -6.61
CA ALA A 365 -10.75 0.64 -6.44
C ALA A 365 -11.14 1.12 -5.03
N PHE A 366 -10.41 0.75 -3.99
CA PHE A 366 -10.74 1.14 -2.62
C PHE A 366 -9.68 2.10 -2.07
N THR A 367 -10.08 3.30 -1.68
CA THR A 367 -9.19 4.32 -1.07
C THR A 367 -9.20 4.28 0.45
N ARG A 368 -10.03 3.42 1.08
CA ARG A 368 -10.02 3.12 2.52
C ARG A 368 -9.92 1.61 2.74
N ILE A 369 -9.15 1.21 3.74
CA ILE A 369 -8.91 -0.21 4.06
C ILE A 369 -10.13 -0.85 4.75
N GLU A 370 -10.96 -0.08 5.43
CA GLU A 370 -12.23 -0.53 6.00
C GLU A 370 -13.19 -1.01 4.90
N ASP A 371 -13.22 -0.33 3.76
CA ASP A 371 -14.04 -0.72 2.61
C ASP A 371 -13.50 -1.99 1.95
N VAL A 372 -12.17 -2.17 1.91
CA VAL A 372 -11.52 -3.43 1.52
C VAL A 372 -11.99 -4.57 2.42
N ILE A 373 -11.96 -4.40 3.74
CA ILE A 373 -12.37 -5.44 4.69
C ILE A 373 -13.87 -5.75 4.51
N ARG A 374 -14.75 -4.73 4.50
CA ARG A 374 -16.20 -4.91 4.29
C ARG A 374 -16.49 -5.64 2.96
N HIS A 375 -15.79 -5.26 1.90
CA HIS A 375 -15.85 -5.93 0.59
C HIS A 375 -15.40 -7.40 0.64
N LYS A 376 -14.43 -7.79 1.48
CA LYS A 376 -14.04 -9.20 1.63
C LYS A 376 -15.07 -10.04 2.41
N PHE A 377 -15.94 -9.41 3.19
CA PHE A 377 -17.01 -10.10 3.91
C PHE A 377 -18.29 -10.30 3.09
N ASP A 378 -18.65 -9.33 2.25
CA ASP A 378 -19.74 -9.48 1.27
C ASP A 378 -19.36 -8.85 -0.09
N PRO A 379 -18.63 -9.57 -0.95
CA PRO A 379 -18.19 -9.02 -2.23
C PRO A 379 -19.33 -8.83 -3.23
N VAL A 380 -20.44 -9.56 -3.08
CA VAL A 380 -21.60 -9.48 -3.99
C VAL A 380 -22.42 -8.22 -3.67
N GLU A 381 -22.77 -7.98 -2.41
CA GLU A 381 -23.45 -6.73 -2.03
C GLU A 381 -22.52 -5.52 -2.24
N SER A 382 -21.21 -5.68 -1.98
CA SER A 382 -20.22 -4.61 -2.16
C SER A 382 -20.09 -4.14 -3.61
N ILE A 383 -20.03 -5.03 -4.61
CA ILE A 383 -19.95 -4.60 -6.02
C ILE A 383 -21.26 -3.97 -6.52
N ASN A 384 -22.41 -4.48 -6.07
CA ASN A 384 -23.72 -3.94 -6.45
C ASN A 384 -23.99 -2.54 -5.87
N ASN A 385 -23.37 -2.19 -4.74
CA ASN A 385 -23.52 -0.89 -4.06
C ASN A 385 -22.22 -0.06 -4.05
N TYR A 386 -21.29 -0.33 -4.97
CA TYR A 386 -19.99 0.34 -4.99
C TYR A 386 -20.12 1.85 -5.28
N ASP A 387 -19.58 2.69 -4.39
CA ASP A 387 -19.59 4.14 -4.54
C ASP A 387 -18.28 4.65 -5.20
N PRO A 388 -18.32 5.17 -6.44
CA PRO A 388 -17.14 5.67 -7.13
C PRO A 388 -16.69 7.05 -6.63
N ASN A 389 -17.44 7.76 -5.78
CA ASN A 389 -17.11 9.12 -5.35
C ASN A 389 -15.79 9.19 -4.55
N PHE A 390 -15.32 8.08 -3.99
CA PHE A 390 -14.03 8.00 -3.30
C PHE A 390 -12.82 7.91 -4.25
N LEU A 391 -13.02 7.73 -5.55
CA LEU A 391 -11.96 7.72 -6.56
C LEU A 391 -11.59 9.15 -7.03
N GLU A 392 -10.40 9.26 -7.65
CA GLU A 392 -10.02 10.40 -8.50
C GLU A 392 -11.12 10.71 -9.52
N GLU A 393 -11.50 11.98 -9.69
CA GLU A 393 -12.59 12.43 -10.59
C GLU A 393 -12.45 11.88 -12.02
N SER A 394 -11.22 11.80 -12.53
CA SER A 394 -10.85 11.24 -13.84
C SER A 394 -11.21 9.77 -14.02
N LEU A 395 -11.36 9.00 -12.93
CA LEU A 395 -11.64 7.57 -12.95
C LEU A 395 -13.12 7.24 -12.66
N ARG A 396 -13.89 8.16 -12.06
CA ARG A 396 -15.28 7.90 -11.64
C ARG A 396 -16.18 7.45 -12.80
N SER A 397 -16.01 8.05 -13.97
CA SER A 397 -16.76 7.71 -15.19
C SER A 397 -16.28 6.44 -15.90
N SER A 398 -15.13 5.87 -15.50
CA SER A 398 -14.59 4.62 -16.06
C SER A 398 -15.08 3.36 -15.35
N VAL A 399 -15.77 3.49 -14.22
CA VAL A 399 -16.26 2.36 -13.43
C VAL A 399 -17.41 1.65 -14.15
N ARG A 400 -17.34 0.32 -14.21
CA ARG A 400 -18.25 -0.53 -14.98
C ARG A 400 -19.38 -1.07 -14.12
N PHE A 401 -20.53 -0.39 -14.21
CA PHE A 401 -21.77 -0.72 -13.52
C PHE A 401 -22.80 -1.47 -14.39
N ASP A 402 -22.44 -1.87 -15.60
CA ASP A 402 -23.37 -2.62 -16.45
C ASP A 402 -23.68 -4.00 -15.85
N PRO A 403 -24.96 -4.43 -15.76
CA PRO A 403 -25.34 -5.67 -15.10
C PRO A 403 -24.63 -6.90 -15.65
N GLU A 404 -24.36 -6.93 -16.95
CA GLU A 404 -23.64 -8.01 -17.62
C GLU A 404 -22.19 -8.15 -17.11
N THR A 405 -21.48 -7.03 -16.86
CA THR A 405 -20.15 -7.06 -16.24
C THR A 405 -20.22 -7.48 -14.78
N ILE A 406 -21.20 -6.99 -14.00
CA ILE A 406 -21.37 -7.37 -12.59
C ILE A 406 -21.68 -8.87 -12.46
N GLU A 407 -22.57 -9.41 -13.30
CA GLU A 407 -22.88 -10.84 -13.38
C GLU A 407 -21.63 -11.64 -13.76
N ALA A 408 -20.92 -11.25 -14.82
CA ALA A 408 -19.71 -11.95 -15.28
C ALA A 408 -18.58 -12.01 -14.22
N ILE A 409 -18.48 -11.00 -13.35
CA ILE A 409 -17.56 -10.97 -12.20
C ILE A 409 -18.09 -11.85 -11.06
N THR A 410 -19.35 -11.67 -10.67
CA THR A 410 -19.94 -12.32 -9.48
C THR A 410 -20.13 -13.82 -9.64
N GLU A 411 -20.49 -14.31 -10.83
CA GLU A 411 -20.54 -15.75 -11.17
C GLU A 411 -19.21 -16.48 -10.94
N LYS A 412 -18.08 -15.75 -10.95
CA LYS A 412 -16.73 -16.30 -10.88
C LYS A 412 -16.01 -15.99 -9.57
N ILE A 413 -16.68 -15.39 -8.58
CA ILE A 413 -16.08 -15.13 -7.27
C ILE A 413 -15.60 -16.45 -6.65
N SER A 414 -14.40 -16.43 -6.06
CA SER A 414 -13.81 -17.60 -5.43
C SER A 414 -14.76 -18.14 -4.33
N PRO A 415 -15.11 -19.44 -4.31
CA PRO A 415 -16.01 -20.00 -3.30
C PRO A 415 -15.57 -19.78 -1.85
N LEU A 416 -14.27 -19.55 -1.62
CA LEU A 416 -13.70 -19.20 -0.31
C LEU A 416 -14.21 -17.85 0.25
N MET A 417 -14.79 -16.99 -0.59
CA MET A 417 -15.33 -15.68 -0.24
C MET A 417 -16.81 -15.71 0.14
N LEU A 418 -17.54 -16.77 -0.21
CA LEU A 418 -19.01 -16.83 -0.16
C LEU A 418 -19.57 -17.45 1.14
N ASP A 419 -18.70 -17.88 2.04
CA ASP A 419 -19.03 -18.52 3.33
C ASP A 419 -18.48 -17.69 4.50
N SER A 420 -18.88 -16.42 4.55
CA SER A 420 -18.45 -15.43 5.55
C SER A 420 -19.60 -15.06 6.48
N GLU A 421 -19.37 -15.10 7.81
CA GLU A 421 -20.32 -14.54 8.78
C GLU A 421 -20.37 -13.01 8.67
N ALA A 422 -21.49 -12.39 9.06
CA ALA A 422 -21.63 -10.92 8.96
C ALA A 422 -20.62 -10.19 9.86
N LEU A 423 -19.87 -9.24 9.28
CA LEU A 423 -18.85 -8.45 9.98
C LEU A 423 -19.47 -7.49 11.01
N GLY A 424 -19.14 -7.69 12.29
CA GLY A 424 -19.45 -6.74 13.36
C GLY A 424 -18.37 -5.67 13.54
N ASP A 425 -18.74 -4.49 14.06
CA ASP A 425 -17.79 -3.37 14.21
C ASP A 425 -16.65 -3.65 15.20
N GLU A 426 -16.88 -4.44 16.26
CA GLU A 426 -15.81 -4.88 17.17
C GLU A 426 -14.77 -5.76 16.44
N GLN A 427 -15.25 -6.69 15.60
CA GLN A 427 -14.41 -7.56 14.78
C GLN A 427 -13.64 -6.75 13.71
N LEU A 428 -14.28 -5.74 13.09
CA LEU A 428 -13.60 -4.82 12.17
C LEU A 428 -12.47 -4.07 12.88
N ASN A 429 -12.73 -3.50 14.06
CA ASN A 429 -11.72 -2.78 14.84
C ASN A 429 -10.55 -3.69 15.27
N ASP A 430 -10.82 -4.93 15.67
CA ASP A 430 -9.79 -5.90 16.00
C ASP A 430 -8.98 -6.31 14.76
N LEU A 431 -9.63 -6.59 13.62
CA LEU A 431 -8.94 -6.87 12.35
C LEU A 431 -8.06 -5.69 11.91
N MET A 432 -8.55 -4.46 12.03
CA MET A 432 -7.80 -3.23 11.76
C MET A 432 -6.56 -3.10 12.66
N ALA A 433 -6.70 -3.38 13.96
CA ALA A 433 -5.57 -3.39 14.90
C ALA A 433 -4.53 -4.47 14.53
N PHE A 434 -4.98 -5.63 14.05
CA PHE A 434 -4.07 -6.66 13.54
C PHE A 434 -3.36 -6.23 12.25
N LEU A 435 -4.07 -5.71 11.25
CA LEU A 435 -3.45 -5.23 10.01
C LEU A 435 -2.47 -4.08 10.28
N PHE A 436 -2.77 -3.19 11.22
CA PHE A 436 -1.83 -2.17 11.67
C PHE A 436 -0.56 -2.76 12.26
N SER A 437 -0.64 -3.86 13.02
CA SER A 437 0.55 -4.53 13.56
C SER A 437 1.50 -5.12 12.49
N LEU A 438 1.02 -5.31 11.25
CA LEU A 438 1.83 -5.70 10.09
C LEU A 438 2.62 -4.53 9.49
N THR A 439 2.44 -3.32 10.02
CA THR A 439 3.13 -2.10 9.59
C THR A 439 4.52 -2.02 10.21
N THR A 440 5.49 -1.69 9.38
CA THR A 440 6.90 -1.60 9.73
C THR A 440 7.28 -0.14 9.97
N PRO A 441 7.73 0.25 11.19
CA PRO A 441 8.17 1.62 11.47
C PRO A 441 9.33 2.09 10.57
N SER A 442 10.22 1.18 10.17
CA SER A 442 11.35 1.48 9.27
C SER A 442 11.02 1.42 7.76
N ALA A 443 9.75 1.13 7.41
CA ALA A 443 9.23 1.26 6.04
C ALA A 443 8.56 2.62 5.76
N ASP A 444 8.42 3.45 6.80
CA ASP A 444 7.76 4.74 6.74
C ASP A 444 8.66 5.83 6.12
N LEU A 445 8.15 6.45 5.06
CA LEU A 445 8.75 7.43 4.13
C LEU A 445 10.12 7.10 3.48
N MET A 446 10.97 6.33 4.15
CA MET A 446 12.26 5.83 3.68
C MET A 446 13.16 6.88 2.99
N LEU A 447 13.13 8.14 3.46
CA LEU A 447 13.68 9.31 2.75
C LEU A 447 15.14 9.13 2.32
N ASP A 448 15.99 8.55 3.18
CA ASP A 448 17.41 8.24 2.95
C ASP A 448 17.66 7.33 1.72
N THR A 449 16.63 6.64 1.24
CA THR A 449 16.70 5.76 0.06
C THR A 449 16.90 6.56 -1.22
N THR A 450 16.24 7.72 -1.34
CA THR A 450 16.21 8.52 -2.57
C THR A 450 17.57 9.21 -2.79
N PRO A 451 18.30 8.90 -3.87
CA PRO A 451 19.64 9.45 -4.10
C PRO A 451 19.61 10.96 -4.35
N ALA A 452 20.67 11.67 -3.96
CA ALA A 452 20.86 13.09 -4.27
C ALA A 452 20.87 13.37 -5.79
N SER A 453 21.43 12.44 -6.56
CA SER A 453 21.51 12.46 -8.03
C SER A 453 21.73 11.04 -8.56
N VAL A 454 21.31 10.78 -9.79
CA VAL A 454 21.58 9.52 -10.51
C VAL A 454 22.77 9.65 -11.48
N LEU A 455 23.32 8.52 -11.93
CA LEU A 455 24.54 8.46 -12.74
C LEU A 455 24.38 9.07 -14.16
N SER A 456 23.16 9.17 -14.71
CA SER A 456 22.89 9.95 -15.92
C SER A 456 22.99 11.48 -15.72
N GLY A 457 22.84 11.94 -14.48
CA GLY A 457 22.66 13.36 -14.16
C GLY A 457 21.24 13.90 -14.40
N LEU A 458 20.27 13.04 -14.75
CA LEU A 458 18.86 13.42 -14.84
C LEU A 458 18.26 13.74 -13.46
N GLU A 459 17.13 14.45 -13.49
CA GLU A 459 16.34 14.77 -12.30
C GLU A 459 15.78 13.48 -11.66
N VAL A 460 15.87 13.44 -10.33
CA VAL A 460 15.32 12.39 -9.47
C VAL A 460 13.97 12.86 -8.94
N ASP A 461 12.95 12.01 -9.02
CA ASP A 461 11.64 12.27 -8.41
C ASP A 461 11.78 12.50 -6.90
N ARG A 462 11.12 13.55 -6.38
CA ARG A 462 11.17 13.95 -4.96
C ARG A 462 9.82 14.49 -4.51
N LEU A 463 9.59 14.43 -3.20
CA LEU A 463 8.57 15.27 -2.57
C LEU A 463 8.93 16.76 -2.71
N PRO A 464 7.96 17.65 -3.01
CA PRO A 464 8.14 19.09 -2.96
C PRO A 464 8.69 19.57 -1.62
N ALA A 465 9.58 20.57 -1.63
CA ALA A 465 10.20 21.10 -0.41
C ALA A 465 9.22 21.80 0.56
N SER A 466 7.97 22.02 0.14
CA SER A 466 6.89 22.65 0.93
C SER A 466 5.91 21.65 1.56
N GLU A 467 6.11 20.35 1.37
CA GLU A 467 5.20 19.29 1.80
C GLU A 467 5.83 18.46 2.93
N PHE A 468 4.97 18.03 3.85
CA PHE A 468 5.29 17.11 4.92
C PHE A 468 4.18 16.05 5.02
N ALA A 469 4.54 14.84 5.41
CA ALA A 469 3.56 13.82 5.75
C ALA A 469 3.03 14.07 7.16
N VAL A 470 1.74 13.85 7.36
CA VAL A 470 1.13 13.70 8.70
C VAL A 470 0.61 12.28 8.80
N ILE A 471 1.12 11.54 9.78
CA ILE A 471 0.87 10.11 9.95
C ILE A 471 0.17 9.92 11.29
N TYR A 472 -0.96 9.21 11.27
CA TYR A 472 -1.65 8.83 12.49
C TYR A 472 -1.02 7.58 13.13
N ASP A 473 -0.68 7.68 14.41
CA ASP A 473 -0.16 6.59 15.23
C ASP A 473 -1.29 6.09 16.17
N PRO A 474 -2.01 5.02 15.81
CA PRO A 474 -3.04 4.40 16.66
C PRO A 474 -2.47 3.66 17.89
N GLU A 475 -1.18 3.28 17.93
CA GLU A 475 -0.60 2.65 19.12
C GLU A 475 -0.36 3.67 20.24
N ASN A 476 0.01 4.91 19.90
CA ASN A 476 0.25 5.99 20.87
C ASN A 476 -0.87 7.04 20.95
N GLY A 477 -1.85 7.01 20.03
CA GLY A 477 -2.96 7.97 19.98
C GLY A 477 -2.52 9.37 19.57
N GLY A 478 -1.61 9.48 18.60
CA GLY A 478 -0.96 10.74 18.23
C GLY A 478 -0.79 10.95 16.73
N LEU A 479 -0.37 12.16 16.37
CA LEU A 479 0.02 12.52 15.01
C LEU A 479 1.54 12.74 14.95
N ARG A 480 2.17 12.23 13.89
CA ARG A 480 3.61 12.37 13.60
C ARG A 480 3.78 13.15 12.31
N ILE A 481 4.53 14.25 12.35
CA ILE A 481 4.78 15.14 11.21
C ILE A 481 6.22 14.92 10.70
N ILE A 482 6.40 14.77 9.38
CA ILE A 482 7.72 14.53 8.77
C ILE A 482 7.90 15.37 7.50
N GLY A 483 8.85 16.32 7.52
CA GLY A 483 9.20 17.18 6.40
C GLY A 483 10.51 16.78 5.68
N ASN A 484 10.81 17.47 4.58
CA ASN A 484 12.08 17.38 3.86
C ASN A 484 13.25 18.01 4.68
N GLU A 485 14.50 17.70 4.36
CA GLU A 485 15.70 18.06 5.15
C GLU A 485 15.88 19.58 5.39
N GLU A 486 15.38 20.46 4.50
CA GLU A 486 15.40 21.92 4.72
C GLU A 486 14.34 22.41 5.74
N LEU A 487 13.32 21.60 6.03
CA LEU A 487 12.28 21.84 7.02
C LEU A 487 12.47 20.89 8.22
N SER A 488 13.65 20.90 8.84
CA SER A 488 13.96 20.08 10.01
C SER A 488 13.17 20.53 11.26
N LEU A 489 11.88 20.15 11.31
CA LEU A 489 11.16 19.97 12.55
C LEU A 489 11.68 18.66 13.15
N ASP A 490 12.43 18.76 14.26
CA ASP A 490 12.64 17.61 15.14
C ASP A 490 11.26 17.00 15.43
N ALA A 491 11.10 15.70 15.21
CA ALA A 491 9.79 15.06 15.08
C ALA A 491 8.86 15.40 16.25
N LEU A 492 7.86 16.24 16.00
CA LEU A 492 6.89 16.68 16.98
C LEU A 492 5.86 15.56 17.21
N PHE A 493 5.89 15.01 18.42
CA PHE A 493 4.90 14.05 18.88
C PHE A 493 3.79 14.79 19.62
N PHE A 494 2.58 14.77 19.08
CA PHE A 494 1.40 15.26 19.78
C PHE A 494 0.54 14.09 20.22
N ARG A 495 0.31 13.98 21.53
CA ARG A 495 -0.66 13.06 22.10
C ARG A 495 -2.02 13.73 22.14
N ILE A 496 -3.03 13.08 21.58
CA ILE A 496 -4.39 13.59 21.52
C ILE A 496 -5.18 13.03 22.72
N SER A 497 -5.76 13.89 23.55
CA SER A 497 -6.68 13.48 24.62
C SER A 497 -8.01 14.23 24.55
N GLU A 498 -9.07 13.50 24.85
CA GLU A 498 -10.46 13.95 24.76
C GLU A 498 -11.05 14.17 26.15
N GLU A 499 -11.54 15.38 26.43
CA GLU A 499 -12.35 15.68 27.61
C GLU A 499 -13.72 16.19 27.13
N SER A 500 -14.78 15.40 27.34
CA SER A 500 -16.16 15.80 27.06
C SER A 500 -16.91 16.15 28.34
N ASN A 501 -17.63 17.27 28.32
CA ASN A 501 -18.42 17.76 29.46
C ASN A 501 -19.94 17.82 29.20
N GLY A 502 -20.41 17.14 28.14
CA GLY A 502 -21.85 17.01 27.82
C GLY A 502 -22.45 18.16 27.00
N SER A 503 -21.65 19.18 26.65
CA SER A 503 -22.01 20.20 25.64
C SER A 503 -20.81 20.68 24.81
N THR A 504 -19.64 20.09 25.00
CA THR A 504 -18.36 20.57 24.48
C THR A 504 -17.36 19.42 24.56
N THR A 505 -16.58 19.20 23.50
CA THR A 505 -15.50 18.20 23.46
C THR A 505 -14.18 18.94 23.26
N SER A 506 -13.36 18.97 24.30
CA SER A 506 -12.01 19.54 24.24
C SER A 506 -11.01 18.50 23.76
N ILE A 507 -10.22 18.87 22.75
CA ILE A 507 -9.09 18.09 22.25
C ILE A 507 -7.80 18.76 22.71
N LYS A 508 -7.06 18.09 23.59
CA LYS A 508 -5.75 18.52 24.07
C LYS A 508 -4.65 17.85 23.26
N PHE A 509 -3.65 18.64 22.88
CA PHE A 509 -2.44 18.18 22.22
C PHE A 509 -1.27 18.30 23.21
N GLU A 510 -0.89 17.18 23.86
CA GLU A 510 0.26 17.14 24.76
C GLU A 510 1.54 16.85 23.97
N GLU A 511 2.57 17.70 24.11
CA GLU A 511 3.85 17.53 23.41
C GLU A 511 4.75 16.47 24.10
N GLY A 512 5.29 15.54 23.31
CA GLY A 512 6.14 14.46 23.77
C GLY A 512 7.56 14.88 24.18
N MET A 513 7.73 15.31 25.43
CA MET A 513 9.01 15.51 26.14
C MET A 513 9.95 16.64 25.64
N ALA A 514 9.58 17.89 25.94
CA ALA A 514 10.55 18.90 26.39
C ALA A 514 9.96 19.69 27.58
N PRO A 515 10.69 19.99 28.68
CA PRO A 515 10.02 20.40 29.92
C PRO A 515 9.60 21.88 30.01
N TRP A 516 9.66 22.67 28.93
CA TRP A 516 9.59 24.15 29.00
C TRP A 516 8.69 24.80 27.92
N ALA A 517 7.42 24.40 27.79
CA ALA A 517 6.41 25.13 27.02
C ALA A 517 5.03 25.06 27.69
N ASP A 518 4.27 26.16 27.65
CA ASP A 518 2.87 26.20 28.12
C ASP A 518 1.95 25.57 27.06
N HIS A 519 1.02 24.71 27.49
CA HIS A 519 0.22 23.86 26.59
C HIS A 519 -0.90 24.63 25.85
N PRO A 520 -1.16 24.35 24.56
CA PRO A 520 -2.37 24.77 23.86
C PRO A 520 -3.54 23.80 24.11
N GLU A 521 -4.70 24.36 24.45
CA GLU A 521 -5.98 23.64 24.62
C GLU A 521 -6.94 24.05 23.50
N ILE A 522 -7.45 23.10 22.71
CA ILE A 522 -8.41 23.36 21.63
C ILE A 522 -9.79 22.88 22.08
N ILE A 523 -10.74 23.81 22.15
CA ILE A 523 -12.12 23.56 22.59
C ILE A 523 -13.00 23.49 21.35
N LEU A 524 -13.49 22.30 20.98
CA LEU A 524 -14.50 22.15 19.93
C LEU A 524 -15.89 22.31 20.54
N SER A 525 -16.64 23.27 20.01
CA SER A 525 -17.92 23.72 20.58
C SER A 525 -19.15 22.96 20.07
N ASP A 526 -18.99 22.04 19.12
CA ASP A 526 -20.07 21.22 18.56
C ASP A 526 -19.65 19.74 18.46
N GLU A 527 -20.61 18.85 18.63
CA GLU A 527 -20.42 17.40 18.68
C GLU A 527 -20.15 16.83 17.26
N SER A 528 -20.66 17.49 16.22
CA SER A 528 -20.37 17.16 14.81
C SER A 528 -18.93 17.44 14.41
N ASP A 529 -18.32 18.51 14.93
CA ASP A 529 -16.97 18.93 14.55
C ASP A 529 -15.91 17.95 15.08
N ALA A 530 -16.13 17.41 16.27
CA ALA A 530 -15.34 16.32 16.81
C ALA A 530 -15.49 15.04 15.97
N GLN A 531 -16.68 14.77 15.43
CA GLN A 531 -16.95 13.57 14.64
C GLN A 531 -16.28 13.62 13.26
N SER A 532 -16.26 14.78 12.58
CA SER A 532 -15.49 14.94 11.33
C SER A 532 -13.97 14.85 11.54
N PHE A 533 -13.44 15.36 12.66
CA PHE A 533 -12.01 15.15 13.00
C PHE A 533 -11.69 13.67 13.25
N LEU A 534 -12.63 12.92 13.84
CA LEU A 534 -12.52 11.47 14.03
C LEU A 534 -12.68 10.68 12.72
N GLU A 535 -13.37 11.18 11.70
CA GLU A 535 -13.40 10.55 10.36
C GLU A 535 -12.04 10.68 9.64
N TYR A 536 -11.34 11.82 9.80
CA TYR A 536 -10.01 12.04 9.23
C TYR A 536 -8.88 11.20 9.87
N ARG A 537 -9.08 10.71 11.10
CA ARG A 537 -8.15 9.82 11.82
C ARG A 537 -7.87 8.48 11.09
N HIS A 538 -8.72 8.12 10.13
CA HIS A 538 -8.67 6.83 9.43
C HIS A 538 -7.92 6.87 8.08
N ASP A 539 -7.35 8.01 7.68
CA ASP A 539 -6.37 8.07 6.58
C ASP A 539 -4.94 8.00 7.16
N PRO A 540 -4.24 6.85 7.03
CA PRO A 540 -2.90 6.66 7.61
C PRO A 540 -1.78 7.39 6.86
N SER A 541 -2.06 8.03 5.72
CA SER A 541 -1.02 8.56 4.81
C SER A 541 -1.45 9.85 4.10
N PHE A 542 -1.77 10.90 4.86
CA PHE A 542 -2.12 12.20 4.30
C PHE A 542 -0.90 13.14 4.20
N LEU A 543 -0.63 13.65 2.99
CA LEU A 543 0.39 14.65 2.71
C LEU A 543 -0.23 16.05 2.76
N VAL A 544 0.30 16.95 3.58
CA VAL A 544 -0.24 18.31 3.76
C VAL A 544 0.78 19.34 3.27
N LYS A 545 0.32 20.41 2.60
CA LYS A 545 1.13 21.61 2.32
C LYS A 545 1.08 22.56 3.49
N SER A 546 2.17 23.29 3.74
CA SER A 546 2.23 24.27 4.85
C SER A 546 1.21 25.41 4.77
N GLY A 547 0.70 25.75 3.58
CA GLY A 547 -0.42 26.68 3.40
C GLY A 547 -1.79 26.05 3.69
N ASP A 548 -1.97 24.79 3.31
CA ASP A 548 -3.27 24.11 3.37
C ASP A 548 -3.72 23.87 4.82
N ILE A 549 -2.79 23.68 5.78
CA ILE A 549 -3.12 23.55 7.22
C ILE A 549 -4.07 24.67 7.71
N ILE A 550 -3.90 25.89 7.18
CA ILE A 550 -4.61 27.09 7.64
C ILE A 550 -6.02 27.18 7.04
N GLU A 551 -6.25 26.59 5.87
CA GLU A 551 -7.56 26.61 5.19
C GLU A 551 -8.34 25.29 5.35
N SER A 552 -7.68 24.13 5.43
CA SER A 552 -8.33 22.80 5.48
C SER A 552 -8.76 22.36 6.88
N LEU A 553 -8.19 22.95 7.94
CA LEU A 553 -8.66 22.75 9.33
C LEU A 553 -9.84 23.65 9.72
N LEU A 554 -10.39 24.43 8.78
CA LEU A 554 -11.60 25.21 8.99
C LEU A 554 -12.81 24.50 8.37
N PRO A 555 -13.69 23.85 9.16
CA PRO A 555 -14.98 23.42 8.65
C PRO A 555 -15.76 24.62 8.10
N ALA A 556 -16.56 24.37 7.05
CA ALA A 556 -17.29 25.38 6.30
C ALA A 556 -18.42 26.04 7.11
N GLY A 557 -18.05 26.93 8.04
CA GLY A 557 -18.99 27.63 8.93
C GLY A 557 -18.38 28.55 9.99
N LEU A 558 -17.07 28.48 10.27
CA LEU A 558 -16.45 29.29 11.33
C LEU A 558 -16.36 30.78 10.98
N SER A 559 -16.82 31.65 11.90
CA SER A 559 -16.74 33.11 11.75
C SER A 559 -15.34 33.66 12.06
N SER A 560 -14.95 34.73 11.36
CA SER A 560 -13.58 35.26 11.32
C SER A 560 -13.02 35.84 12.65
N ASP A 561 -13.77 35.79 13.75
CA ASP A 561 -13.29 36.22 15.07
C ASP A 561 -12.52 35.12 15.83
N ALA A 562 -12.77 33.84 15.57
CA ALA A 562 -11.99 32.74 16.15
C ALA A 562 -10.53 32.75 15.66
N VAL A 563 -10.36 32.98 14.34
CA VAL A 563 -9.06 33.12 13.67
C VAL A 563 -8.20 34.24 14.29
N LYS A 564 -8.82 35.30 14.83
CA LYS A 564 -8.09 36.44 15.42
C LYS A 564 -7.37 36.08 16.73
N GLN A 565 -7.90 35.14 17.52
CA GLN A 565 -7.32 34.83 18.84
C GLN A 565 -6.06 33.95 18.75
N LEU A 566 -6.01 33.00 17.82
CA LEU A 566 -4.83 32.17 17.54
C LEU A 566 -3.59 32.99 17.16
N SER A 567 -3.77 34.17 16.55
CA SER A 567 -2.68 35.06 16.13
C SER A 567 -1.94 35.79 17.26
N ALA A 568 -2.41 35.73 18.52
CA ALA A 568 -1.95 36.61 19.59
C ALA A 568 -0.75 36.10 20.41
N ALA A 569 -0.33 34.85 20.25
CA ALA A 569 0.43 34.12 21.27
C ALA A 569 1.96 34.35 21.31
N TYR A 570 2.62 34.79 20.22
CA TYR A 570 4.09 34.80 20.16
C TYR A 570 4.72 36.14 19.77
N ARG A 571 5.67 36.61 20.60
CA ARG A 571 6.56 37.76 20.35
C ARG A 571 7.98 37.44 20.85
N VAL A 572 9.02 37.79 20.07
CA VAL A 572 10.27 38.44 20.54
C VAL A 572 11.23 38.78 19.36
N HIS A 573 11.59 40.07 19.28
CA HIS A 573 12.73 40.78 18.64
C HIS A 573 13.65 40.16 17.54
N GLY A 574 13.85 40.87 16.40
CA GLY A 574 14.93 40.52 15.45
C GLY A 574 15.32 41.50 14.31
N SER A 575 14.61 41.48 13.17
CA SER A 575 14.92 42.15 11.87
C SER A 575 16.03 41.51 10.98
N PRO A 576 16.07 41.71 9.64
CA PRO A 576 15.05 41.28 8.65
C PRO A 576 15.62 40.68 7.33
N ILE A 577 15.02 39.63 6.73
CA ILE A 577 15.28 39.20 5.31
C ILE A 577 14.00 38.70 4.62
N LEU A 578 13.62 39.33 3.50
CA LEU A 578 12.33 39.20 2.78
C LEU A 578 12.02 37.85 2.10
N TRP A 579 10.73 37.50 2.10
CA TRP A 579 10.00 36.85 0.99
C TRP A 579 8.66 37.58 0.76
N GLN A 580 8.17 37.61 -0.49
CA GLN A 580 6.95 38.33 -0.88
C GLN A 580 5.73 37.40 -0.91
N ALA A 581 4.60 37.89 -0.40
CA ALA A 581 3.26 37.41 -0.71
C ALA A 581 2.46 38.58 -1.32
N GLU A 582 1.69 38.34 -2.39
CA GLU A 582 0.82 39.37 -2.96
C GLU A 582 -0.46 39.53 -2.13
N VAL A 583 -0.77 40.77 -1.77
CA VAL A 583 -1.97 41.15 -1.03
C VAL A 583 -2.74 42.19 -1.84
N VAL A 584 -4.01 41.92 -2.14
CA VAL A 584 -4.93 42.86 -2.81
C VAL A 584 -5.72 43.63 -1.75
N MET A 585 -5.65 44.97 -1.75
CA MET A 585 -6.18 45.83 -0.67
C MET A 585 -6.56 47.24 -1.16
N VAL A 586 -7.85 47.63 -1.13
CA VAL A 586 -8.37 49.03 -1.20
C VAL A 586 -9.86 49.06 -0.74
N PRO A 587 -10.43 50.07 -0.03
CA PRO A 587 -9.86 51.15 0.81
C PRO A 587 -10.42 51.24 2.26
N GLU A 588 -9.51 51.52 3.22
CA GLU A 588 -9.55 52.49 4.37
C GLU A 588 -10.84 52.95 5.13
N PRO A 589 -10.72 53.56 6.35
CA PRO A 589 -9.53 53.80 7.19
C PRO A 589 -9.63 53.11 8.58
N THR A 590 -8.55 52.75 9.29
CA THR A 590 -7.39 53.57 9.69
C THR A 590 -6.17 52.70 10.05
N SER A 591 -4.97 53.11 9.62
CA SER A 591 -3.66 53.03 10.32
C SER A 591 -3.23 51.74 11.07
N THR A 592 -2.04 51.13 10.91
CA THR A 592 -0.82 51.41 10.12
C THR A 592 0.03 50.12 10.02
N ILE A 593 0.83 49.99 8.95
CA ILE A 593 1.71 48.86 8.58
C ILE A 593 2.86 48.60 9.58
N LEU A 594 3.28 47.32 9.75
CA LEU A 594 4.71 46.95 9.91
C LEU A 594 5.00 45.45 9.63
N PHE A 595 6.25 45.18 9.27
CA PHE A 595 6.85 43.93 8.79
C PHE A 595 8.10 43.58 9.67
N LEU A 596 8.92 42.52 9.52
CA LEU A 596 9.22 41.57 8.42
C LEU A 596 9.81 40.23 9.03
N THR A 597 10.19 39.28 8.18
CA THR A 597 10.68 37.89 8.40
C THR A 597 12.16 37.73 8.87
N GLY A 598 12.57 36.51 9.26
CA GLY A 598 14.00 36.12 9.37
C GLY A 598 14.32 34.65 9.78
N LEU A 599 15.29 34.01 9.09
CA LEU A 599 15.85 32.65 9.31
C LEU A 599 16.86 32.57 10.47
N CYS A 600 17.28 31.35 10.87
CA CYS A 600 18.67 31.12 11.29
C CYS A 600 19.18 29.67 11.11
N GLY A 601 20.47 29.53 10.75
CA GLY A 601 21.20 28.26 10.77
C GLY A 601 22.69 28.45 11.08
N TRP A 602 23.34 27.39 11.58
CA TRP A 602 24.79 27.16 11.72
C TRP A 602 25.63 28.05 12.66
N LEU A 603 26.25 27.44 13.70
CA LEU A 603 27.53 27.88 14.29
C LEU A 603 28.15 26.85 15.26
N PHE A 604 29.05 25.98 14.78
CA PHE A 604 29.95 25.21 15.66
C PHE A 604 31.25 25.99 15.93
N ARG A 605 31.58 26.27 17.21
CA ARG A 605 32.74 27.09 17.59
C ARG A 605 33.83 26.27 18.29
N LYS A 606 35.01 26.21 17.66
CA LYS A 606 36.20 25.51 18.17
C LYS A 606 37.03 26.42 19.10
N ARG A 607 37.23 26.01 20.36
CA ARG A 607 38.46 26.16 21.21
C ARG A 607 38.13 25.71 22.64
N GLY A 608 39.11 25.15 23.36
CA GLY A 608 38.86 24.52 24.66
C GLY A 608 39.89 24.87 25.74
N ALA A 609 39.67 24.24 26.90
CA ALA A 609 40.51 24.18 28.11
C ALA A 609 40.73 25.50 28.89
N PRO A 610 40.94 25.42 30.22
CA PRO A 610 40.89 24.23 31.07
C PRO A 610 39.49 23.91 31.60
#